data_AF-A0A5J9T802-F1
#
_entry.id   AF-A0A5J9T802-F1
#
_cell.length_a   1.000
_cell.length_b   1.000
_cell.length_c   1.000
_cell.angle_alpha   90.00
_cell.angle_beta   90.00
_cell.angle_gamma   90.00
#
_symmetry.space_group_name_H-M   'P 1'
#
loop_
_entity.id
_entity.type
_entity.pdbx_description
1 polymer ?
#
loop_
_entity_poly.entity_id
_entity_poly.type
_entity_poly.pdbx_seq_one_letter_code
_entity_poly.pdbx_strand_id
1 'polypeptide(L)'
;LTSWAGVIPISPRQDTVRPICRTLADAVHVLDAIVGYDELDAAAMRAASKYIPDGGYMQFLKIDGLKGKRIGIVNGLYDVDDGKAWQTVVVTCDRAAVEWGHVAPPPIKEILETELLWKHGAVVIENLEIENLAVIQNATITGELAALAAEFKLGLNAYLSGLSYSPVRSLAEIIAFNNAHPDEEMLKQFVLGSWQQV
;
A
#
# COMPACT_ATOMS: atom_id res chain seq x y z
N LEU A 1 1.61 2.93 12.51
CA LEU A 1 0.38 2.65 13.29
C LEU A 1 0.40 1.22 13.79
N THR A 2 0.71 0.27 12.91
CA THR A 2 0.99 -1.13 13.21
C THR A 2 2.51 -1.36 13.25
N SER A 3 2.96 -2.25 14.13
CA SER A 3 4.36 -2.69 14.18
C SER A 3 4.71 -3.51 12.93
N TRP A 4 5.95 -3.40 12.47
CA TRP A 4 6.52 -4.25 11.43
C TRP A 4 7.53 -5.27 11.98
N ALA A 5 7.66 -5.38 13.31
CA ALA A 5 8.52 -6.39 13.93
C ALA A 5 8.15 -7.81 13.46
N GLY A 6 9.13 -8.58 13.02
CA GLY A 6 8.94 -9.93 12.49
C GLY A 6 8.57 -10.01 11.01
N VAL A 7 8.35 -8.88 10.33
CA VAL A 7 8.11 -8.81 8.88
C VAL A 7 9.43 -8.66 8.12
N ILE A 8 9.58 -9.35 6.98
CA ILE A 8 10.72 -9.16 6.08
C ILE A 8 10.64 -7.73 5.50
N PRO A 9 11.60 -6.84 5.79
CA PRO A 9 11.46 -5.43 5.44
C PRO A 9 11.87 -5.15 3.99
N ILE A 10 11.29 -4.09 3.43
CA ILE A 10 11.71 -3.45 2.18
C ILE A 10 12.20 -2.03 2.47
N SER A 11 11.33 -1.16 2.98
CA SER A 11 11.68 0.19 3.43
C SER A 11 11.03 0.42 4.79
N PRO A 12 11.78 0.36 5.91
CA PRO A 12 11.20 0.59 7.24
C PRO A 12 10.52 1.96 7.42
N ARG A 13 10.79 2.93 6.53
CA ARG A 13 10.11 4.23 6.54
C ARG A 13 8.70 4.18 5.93
N GLN A 14 8.45 3.26 5.00
CA GLN A 14 7.20 3.15 4.24
C GLN A 14 6.41 1.89 4.59
N ASP A 15 7.10 0.84 5.05
CA ASP A 15 6.51 -0.46 5.36
C ASP A 15 5.43 -0.34 6.45
N THR A 16 4.32 -1.01 6.23
CA THR A 16 3.24 -1.10 7.21
C THR A 16 2.44 -2.39 7.01
N VAL A 17 2.12 -3.06 8.11
CA VAL A 17 1.19 -4.20 8.10
C VAL A 17 -0.24 -3.69 8.12
N ARG A 18 -1.10 -4.21 7.24
CA ARG A 18 -2.49 -3.78 7.14
C ARG A 18 -3.43 -4.97 6.90
N PRO A 19 -4.68 -4.89 7.40
CA PRO A 19 -5.67 -5.92 7.14
C PRO A 19 -6.17 -5.87 5.70
N ILE A 20 -6.35 -7.03 5.10
CA ILE A 20 -7.04 -7.22 3.82
C ILE A 20 -8.25 -8.11 4.11
N CYS A 21 -9.45 -7.55 4.02
CA CYS A 21 -10.69 -8.24 4.37
C CYS A 21 -11.79 -7.95 3.35
N ARG A 22 -12.86 -8.75 3.36
CA ARG A 22 -14.00 -8.60 2.44
C ARG A 22 -14.89 -7.41 2.78
N THR A 23 -14.92 -6.98 4.04
CA THR A 23 -15.72 -5.84 4.49
C THR A 23 -14.85 -4.85 5.27
N LEU A 24 -15.27 -3.59 5.29
CA LEU A 24 -14.61 -2.56 6.10
C LEU A 24 -14.71 -2.87 7.60
N ALA A 25 -15.83 -3.44 8.05
CA ALA A 25 -16.00 -3.84 9.46
C ALA A 25 -14.99 -4.92 9.87
N ASP A 26 -14.79 -5.95 9.04
CA ASP A 26 -13.77 -6.97 9.29
C ASP A 26 -12.36 -6.36 9.30
N ALA A 27 -12.07 -5.45 8.36
CA ALA A 27 -10.78 -4.78 8.30
C ALA A 27 -10.52 -3.95 9.57
N VAL A 28 -11.53 -3.23 10.08
CA VAL A 28 -11.41 -2.46 11.32
C VAL A 28 -11.28 -3.37 12.54
N HIS A 29 -11.99 -4.51 12.58
CA HIS A 29 -11.82 -5.51 13.64
C HIS A 29 -10.39 -6.06 13.70
N VAL A 30 -9.80 -6.38 12.55
CA VAL A 30 -8.40 -6.84 12.50
C VAL A 30 -7.46 -5.69 12.85
N LEU A 31 -7.72 -4.47 12.36
CA LEU A 31 -6.91 -3.29 12.69
C LEU A 31 -6.84 -3.06 14.21
N ASP A 32 -7.99 -3.14 14.90
CA ASP A 32 -8.07 -3.00 16.36
C ASP A 32 -7.27 -4.07 17.11
N ALA A 33 -7.12 -5.26 16.52
CA ALA A 33 -6.33 -6.33 17.11
C ALA A 33 -4.81 -6.15 16.93
N ILE A 34 -4.36 -5.50 15.84
CA ILE A 34 -2.94 -5.39 15.49
C ILE A 34 -2.34 -4.01 15.74
N VAL A 35 -3.17 -3.00 16.02
CA VAL A 35 -2.72 -1.66 16.34
C VAL A 35 -2.23 -1.59 17.78
N GLY A 36 -1.08 -0.97 18.01
CA GLY A 36 -0.52 -0.89 19.36
C GLY A 36 0.92 -0.45 19.39
N TYR A 37 1.37 -0.10 20.60
CA TYR A 37 2.79 0.06 20.87
C TYR A 37 3.47 -1.31 20.90
N ASP A 38 4.61 -1.40 20.24
CA ASP A 38 5.48 -2.58 20.27
C ASP A 38 6.89 -2.14 20.68
N GLU A 39 7.47 -2.80 21.67
CA GLU A 39 8.83 -2.51 22.13
C GLU A 39 9.88 -2.89 21.09
N LEU A 40 9.62 -3.93 20.29
CA LEU A 40 10.52 -4.38 19.22
C LEU A 40 10.54 -3.41 18.03
N ASP A 41 9.54 -2.53 17.94
CA ASP A 41 9.44 -1.44 16.96
C ASP A 41 9.18 -0.08 17.64
N ALA A 42 9.82 0.13 18.79
CA ALA A 42 9.60 1.33 19.60
C ALA A 42 9.92 2.63 18.82
N ALA A 43 10.87 2.58 17.88
CA ALA A 43 11.27 3.74 17.09
C ALA A 43 10.12 4.27 16.22
N ALA A 44 9.37 3.37 15.55
CA ALA A 44 8.23 3.78 14.73
C ALA A 44 6.96 4.01 15.57
N MET A 45 6.76 3.23 16.65
CA MET A 45 5.48 3.22 17.37
C MET A 45 5.34 4.26 18.49
N ARG A 46 6.43 4.85 19.00
CA ARG A 46 6.36 5.87 20.09
C ARG A 46 5.47 7.07 19.76
N ALA A 47 5.55 7.58 18.53
CA ALA A 47 4.71 8.69 18.10
C ALA A 47 3.32 8.19 17.69
N ALA A 48 3.26 7.10 16.91
CA ALA A 48 2.03 6.57 16.34
C ALA A 48 1.01 6.11 17.41
N SER A 49 1.48 5.50 18.51
CA SER A 49 0.62 4.99 19.58
C SER A 49 -0.22 6.07 20.26
N LYS A 50 0.24 7.33 20.25
CA LYS A 50 -0.51 8.48 20.80
C LYS A 50 -1.77 8.82 20.01
N TYR A 51 -1.86 8.34 18.77
CA TYR A 51 -3.00 8.60 17.88
C TYR A 51 -3.97 7.40 17.82
N ILE A 52 -3.74 6.37 18.63
CA ILE A 52 -4.68 5.26 18.76
C ILE A 52 -5.86 5.74 19.61
N PRO A 53 -7.09 5.67 19.09
CA PRO A 53 -8.28 6.17 19.77
C PRO A 53 -8.64 5.29 20.98
N ASP A 54 -9.00 5.92 22.10
CA ASP A 54 -9.58 5.21 23.24
C ASP A 54 -10.87 4.50 22.81
N GLY A 55 -10.96 3.19 23.04
CA GLY A 55 -12.10 2.36 22.60
C GLY A 55 -12.00 1.83 21.16
N GLY A 56 -10.86 2.00 20.48
CA GLY A 56 -10.57 1.38 19.18
C GLY A 56 -11.19 2.10 17.99
N TYR A 57 -10.86 1.66 16.77
CA TYR A 57 -11.34 2.24 15.52
C TYR A 57 -12.77 1.83 15.17
N MET A 58 -13.29 0.74 15.77
CA MET A 58 -14.69 0.30 15.58
C MET A 58 -15.71 1.41 15.85
N GLN A 59 -15.44 2.32 16.78
CA GLN A 59 -16.32 3.45 17.12
C GLN A 59 -16.58 4.42 15.94
N PHE A 60 -15.75 4.37 14.90
CA PHE A 60 -15.86 5.20 13.71
C PHE A 60 -16.67 4.57 12.58
N LEU A 61 -17.11 3.32 12.73
CA LEU A 61 -18.02 2.67 11.77
C LEU A 61 -19.44 3.23 11.89
N LYS A 62 -19.68 4.36 11.22
CA LYS A 62 -20.96 5.08 11.21
C LYS A 62 -21.59 5.03 9.83
N ILE A 63 -22.85 4.59 9.76
CA ILE A 63 -23.59 4.48 8.49
C ILE A 63 -23.74 5.84 7.79
N ASP A 64 -23.84 6.92 8.56
CA ASP A 64 -23.93 8.31 8.11
C ASP A 64 -22.59 9.04 8.21
N GLY A 65 -21.47 8.32 8.29
CA GLY A 65 -20.12 8.88 8.50
C GLY A 65 -19.69 9.91 7.46
N LEU A 66 -20.24 9.83 6.24
CA LEU A 66 -20.00 10.74 5.13
C LEU A 66 -20.73 12.09 5.24
N LYS A 67 -21.78 12.18 6.05
CA LYS A 67 -22.60 13.40 6.16
C LYS A 67 -21.74 14.59 6.60
N GLY A 68 -21.73 15.64 5.78
CA GLY A 68 -20.98 16.87 6.00
C GLY A 68 -19.46 16.74 5.80
N LYS A 69 -18.92 15.58 5.38
CA LYS A 69 -17.50 15.43 5.05
C LYS A 69 -17.20 16.08 3.71
N ARG A 70 -16.05 16.76 3.61
CA ARG A 70 -15.55 17.32 2.35
C ARG A 70 -14.54 16.35 1.75
N ILE A 71 -14.80 15.83 0.57
CA ILE A 71 -13.96 14.83 -0.11
C ILE A 71 -13.45 15.44 -1.41
N GLY A 72 -12.12 15.52 -1.55
CA GLY A 72 -11.48 16.03 -2.77
C GLY A 72 -11.18 14.89 -3.74
N ILE A 73 -11.60 15.04 -4.99
CA ILE A 73 -11.21 14.16 -6.10
C ILE A 73 -9.99 14.80 -6.77
N VAL A 74 -8.83 14.16 -6.65
CA VAL A 74 -7.55 14.70 -7.11
C VAL A 74 -7.43 14.52 -8.62
N ASN A 75 -7.11 15.61 -9.33
CA ASN A 75 -6.82 15.57 -10.75
C ASN A 75 -5.40 15.02 -11.02
N GLY A 76 -5.23 14.17 -12.04
CA GLY A 76 -3.93 13.64 -12.47
C GLY A 76 -3.28 12.60 -11.53
N LEU A 77 -3.92 12.22 -10.41
CA LEU A 77 -3.36 11.21 -9.50
C LEU A 77 -3.31 9.80 -10.12
N TYR A 78 -4.22 9.52 -11.06
CA TYR A 78 -4.43 8.21 -11.69
C TYR A 78 -4.32 8.27 -13.23
N ASP A 79 -3.76 9.36 -13.77
CA ASP A 79 -3.47 9.42 -15.21
C ASP A 79 -2.30 8.48 -15.51
N VAL A 80 -2.61 7.37 -16.17
CA VAL A 80 -1.60 6.44 -16.71
C VAL A 80 -1.33 6.86 -18.16
N ASP A 81 -0.06 6.99 -18.52
CA ASP A 81 0.49 7.55 -19.78
C ASP A 81 0.03 6.89 -21.11
N ASP A 82 -1.00 6.05 -21.14
CA ASP A 82 -1.33 5.19 -22.28
C ASP A 82 -2.49 5.67 -23.17
N GLY A 83 -2.84 6.97 -23.13
CA GLY A 83 -3.79 7.57 -24.08
C GLY A 83 -5.18 6.92 -24.11
N LYS A 84 -5.52 6.13 -23.09
CA LYS A 84 -6.77 5.39 -22.95
C LYS A 84 -7.32 5.57 -21.54
N ALA A 85 -8.15 6.60 -21.44
CA ALA A 85 -9.23 6.82 -20.49
C ALA A 85 -9.06 6.26 -19.06
N TRP A 86 -8.86 7.19 -18.11
CA TRP A 86 -9.49 7.28 -16.80
C TRP A 86 -9.85 5.93 -16.16
N GLN A 87 -8.97 5.39 -15.33
CA GLN A 87 -9.35 4.32 -14.40
C GLN A 87 -9.77 4.91 -13.06
N THR A 88 -11.07 4.80 -12.85
CA THR A 88 -11.89 5.01 -11.66
C THR A 88 -11.29 4.42 -10.39
N VAL A 89 -11.33 5.18 -9.30
CA VAL A 89 -11.08 4.68 -7.95
C VAL A 89 -12.28 3.85 -7.51
N VAL A 90 -12.32 2.57 -7.87
CA VAL A 90 -13.39 1.66 -7.42
C VAL A 90 -13.33 1.46 -5.90
N VAL A 91 -14.00 2.34 -5.15
CA VAL A 91 -14.41 2.12 -3.76
C VAL A 91 -15.88 1.75 -3.75
N THR A 92 -16.24 0.71 -4.51
CA THR A 92 -17.49 -0.01 -4.28
C THR A 92 -17.21 -1.50 -4.23
N CYS A 93 -17.52 -2.09 -3.08
CA CYS A 93 -17.70 -3.53 -2.95
C CYS A 93 -19.07 -3.83 -3.58
N ASP A 94 -19.12 -3.97 -4.91
CA ASP A 94 -20.31 -4.45 -5.58
C ASP A 94 -20.07 -5.84 -6.17
N ARG A 95 -20.96 -6.77 -5.82
CA ARG A 95 -20.84 -8.22 -6.05
C ARG A 95 -21.10 -8.61 -7.51
N ALA A 96 -21.25 -7.64 -8.41
CA ALA A 96 -21.71 -7.83 -9.78
C ALA A 96 -20.57 -8.07 -10.80
N ALA A 97 -19.29 -7.95 -10.41
CA ALA A 97 -18.16 -7.99 -11.35
C ALA A 97 -17.64 -9.41 -11.72
N VAL A 98 -18.34 -10.49 -11.36
CA VAL A 98 -17.83 -11.87 -11.55
C VAL A 98 -18.32 -12.55 -12.84
N GLU A 99 -19.21 -11.94 -13.60
CA GLU A 99 -19.52 -12.41 -14.96
C GLU A 99 -18.82 -11.50 -15.98
N TRP A 100 -18.51 -12.03 -17.17
CA TRP A 100 -17.78 -11.41 -18.30
C TRP A 100 -16.29 -11.79 -18.41
N GLY A 101 -16.09 -13.03 -18.88
CA GLY A 101 -14.89 -13.39 -19.62
C GLY A 101 -14.82 -12.66 -20.97
N HIS A 102 -13.61 -12.24 -21.34
CA HIS A 102 -13.17 -11.86 -22.70
C HIS A 102 -13.82 -10.63 -23.37
N VAL A 103 -14.44 -9.72 -22.62
CA VAL A 103 -14.81 -8.39 -23.13
C VAL A 103 -14.12 -7.35 -22.25
N ALA A 104 -13.34 -6.45 -22.87
CA ALA A 104 -12.77 -5.31 -22.16
C ALA A 104 -13.91 -4.60 -21.39
N PRO A 105 -13.76 -4.36 -20.08
CA PRO A 105 -14.83 -3.75 -19.30
C PRO A 105 -15.20 -2.41 -19.96
N PRO A 106 -16.50 -2.11 -20.15
CA PRO A 106 -16.90 -0.80 -20.64
C PRO A 106 -16.35 0.27 -19.69
N PRO A 107 -16.00 1.47 -20.18
CA PRO A 107 -15.47 2.53 -19.33
C PRO A 107 -16.48 2.78 -18.20
N ILE A 108 -16.06 2.44 -16.97
CA ILE A 108 -16.88 2.59 -15.77
C ILE A 108 -17.00 4.09 -15.54
N LYS A 109 -18.14 4.60 -16.00
CA LYS A 109 -18.64 5.95 -15.85
C LYS A 109 -18.21 6.58 -14.52
N GLU A 110 -17.39 7.63 -14.64
CA GLU A 110 -16.98 8.64 -13.65
C GLU A 110 -18.12 9.21 -12.76
N ILE A 111 -19.37 8.86 -13.08
CA ILE A 111 -20.61 9.41 -12.52
C ILE A 111 -21.16 8.55 -11.35
N LEU A 112 -20.82 7.26 -11.23
CA LEU A 112 -21.47 6.38 -10.24
C LEU A 112 -20.95 6.57 -8.80
N GLU A 113 -19.71 7.04 -8.61
CA GLU A 113 -19.07 7.04 -7.29
C GLU A 113 -19.23 8.37 -6.54
N THR A 114 -19.10 9.49 -7.24
CA THR A 114 -19.38 10.81 -6.67
C THR A 114 -20.88 10.97 -6.36
N GLU A 115 -21.77 10.40 -7.19
CA GLU A 115 -23.21 10.27 -6.90
C GLU A 115 -23.49 9.58 -5.58
N LEU A 116 -22.77 8.50 -5.26
CA LEU A 116 -22.90 7.82 -3.98
C LEU A 116 -22.41 8.71 -2.82
N LEU A 117 -21.30 9.42 -3.00
CA LEU A 117 -20.79 10.35 -1.97
C LEU A 117 -21.79 11.48 -1.68
N TRP A 118 -22.33 12.13 -2.71
CA TRP A 118 -23.35 13.17 -2.56
C TRP A 118 -24.65 12.61 -1.95
N LYS A 119 -25.09 11.43 -2.39
CA LYS A 119 -26.29 10.76 -1.87
C LYS A 119 -26.19 10.49 -0.37
N HIS A 120 -25.00 10.23 0.14
CA HIS A 120 -24.74 10.02 1.57
C HIS A 120 -24.34 11.32 2.31
N GLY A 121 -24.52 12.48 1.67
CA GLY A 121 -24.39 13.80 2.30
C GLY A 121 -22.96 14.34 2.38
N ALA A 122 -22.01 13.79 1.62
CA ALA A 122 -20.69 14.39 1.48
C ALA A 122 -20.72 15.60 0.54
N VAL A 123 -19.81 16.54 0.77
CA VAL A 123 -19.49 17.65 -0.14
C VAL A 123 -18.29 17.21 -0.97
N VAL A 124 -18.51 16.89 -2.24
CA VAL A 124 -17.43 16.52 -3.16
C VAL A 124 -16.83 17.77 -3.78
N ILE A 125 -15.50 17.86 -3.75
CA ILE A 125 -14.71 18.91 -4.41
C ILE A 125 -13.98 18.24 -5.57
N GLU A 126 -14.40 18.53 -6.79
CA GLU A 126 -13.80 17.98 -7.99
C GLU A 126 -12.55 18.75 -8.41
N ASN A 127 -11.73 18.11 -9.24
CA ASN A 127 -10.54 18.71 -9.87
C ASN A 127 -9.57 19.32 -8.85
N LEU A 128 -9.37 18.64 -7.71
CA LEU A 128 -8.42 19.08 -6.70
C LEU A 128 -7.00 18.94 -7.25
N GLU A 129 -6.29 20.06 -7.35
CA GLU A 129 -4.88 20.08 -7.73
C GLU A 129 -4.00 19.87 -6.49
N ILE A 130 -3.06 18.92 -6.58
CA ILE A 130 -1.97 18.78 -5.61
C ILE A 130 -0.74 19.46 -6.19
N GLU A 131 -0.19 20.43 -5.45
CA GLU A 131 1.06 21.07 -5.85
C GLU A 131 2.19 20.04 -5.98
N ASN A 132 2.99 20.17 -7.04
CA ASN A 132 4.11 19.28 -7.34
C ASN A 132 3.72 17.79 -7.50
N LEU A 133 2.47 17.48 -7.87
CA LEU A 133 2.02 16.09 -8.05
C LEU A 133 2.92 15.27 -8.99
N ALA A 134 3.36 15.86 -10.10
CA ALA A 134 4.28 15.22 -11.05
C ALA A 134 5.65 14.89 -10.43
N VAL A 135 6.11 15.66 -9.44
CA VAL A 135 7.31 15.34 -8.67
C VAL A 135 7.02 14.21 -7.70
N ILE A 136 5.91 14.27 -6.96
CA ILE A 136 5.50 13.27 -5.97
C ILE A 136 5.35 11.88 -6.60
N GLN A 137 4.78 11.79 -7.80
CA GLN A 137 4.60 10.53 -8.52
C GLN A 137 5.90 9.98 -9.15
N ASN A 138 6.97 10.78 -9.21
CA ASN A 138 8.22 10.37 -9.80
C ASN A 138 9.22 9.90 -8.73
N ALA A 139 9.24 8.59 -8.49
CA ALA A 139 10.09 7.94 -7.48
C ALA A 139 11.60 8.21 -7.65
N THR A 140 12.06 8.58 -8.84
CA THR A 140 13.45 9.02 -9.08
C THR A 140 13.68 10.42 -8.56
N ILE A 141 12.78 11.37 -8.88
CA ILE A 141 12.91 12.78 -8.49
C ILE A 141 12.68 12.95 -6.98
N THR A 142 11.73 12.22 -6.39
CA THR A 142 11.51 12.23 -4.93
C THR A 142 12.68 11.66 -4.14
N GLY A 143 13.58 10.91 -4.79
CA GLY A 143 14.64 10.14 -4.14
C GLY A 143 14.15 8.85 -3.48
N GLU A 144 12.88 8.47 -3.69
CA GLU A 144 12.30 7.23 -3.16
C GLU A 144 13.08 6.00 -3.62
N LEU A 145 13.45 5.89 -4.90
CA LEU A 145 14.24 4.76 -5.39
C LEU A 145 15.62 4.66 -4.71
N ALA A 146 16.26 5.80 -4.45
CA ALA A 146 17.55 5.84 -3.77
C ALA A 146 17.42 5.43 -2.30
N ALA A 147 16.38 5.92 -1.61
CA ALA A 147 16.08 5.53 -0.24
C ALA A 147 15.75 4.03 -0.14
N LEU A 148 14.90 3.52 -1.03
CA LEU A 148 14.49 2.12 -1.11
C LEU A 148 15.70 1.19 -1.27
N ALA A 149 16.60 1.48 -2.22
CA ALA A 149 17.78 0.66 -2.46
C ALA A 149 18.73 0.63 -1.26
N ALA A 150 18.93 1.77 -0.60
CA ALA A 150 19.78 1.85 0.59
C ALA A 150 19.15 1.14 1.80
N GLU A 151 17.85 1.33 2.02
CA GLU A 151 17.12 0.79 3.15
C GLU A 151 16.90 -0.71 3.05
N PHE A 152 16.60 -1.22 1.86
CA PHE A 152 16.36 -2.65 1.65
C PHE A 152 17.54 -3.49 2.10
N LYS A 153 18.76 -3.16 1.65
CA LYS A 153 19.96 -3.90 2.05
C LYS A 153 20.20 -3.85 3.56
N LEU A 154 20.06 -2.67 4.17
CA LEU A 154 20.31 -2.49 5.60
C LEU A 154 19.26 -3.22 6.44
N GLY A 155 17.98 -3.03 6.12
CA GLY A 155 16.85 -3.64 6.79
C GLY A 155 16.86 -5.16 6.67
N LEU A 156 17.06 -5.70 5.47
CA LEU A 156 17.08 -7.13 5.24
C LEU A 156 18.24 -7.81 5.98
N ASN A 157 19.44 -7.24 5.94
CA ASN A 157 20.59 -7.80 6.68
C ASN A 157 20.35 -7.78 8.19
N ALA A 158 19.81 -6.67 8.73
CA ALA A 158 19.48 -6.57 10.15
C ALA A 158 18.44 -7.64 10.55
N TYR A 159 17.38 -7.79 9.75
CA TYR A 159 16.33 -8.80 9.95
C TYR A 159 16.91 -10.23 9.97
N LEU A 160 17.65 -10.62 8.93
CA LEU A 160 18.22 -11.96 8.79
C LEU A 160 19.22 -12.30 9.90
N SER A 161 19.97 -11.30 10.40
CA SER A 161 20.90 -11.48 11.51
C SER A 161 20.20 -11.81 12.83
N GLY A 162 18.97 -11.32 13.03
CA GLY A 162 18.18 -11.53 14.24
C GLY A 162 17.39 -12.85 14.28
N LEU A 163 17.30 -13.59 13.16
CA LEU A 163 16.54 -14.83 13.10
C LEU A 163 17.21 -15.95 13.92
N SER A 164 16.41 -16.73 14.65
CA SER A 164 16.91 -17.93 15.35
C SER A 164 17.45 -18.98 14.37
N TYR A 165 16.80 -19.11 13.22
CA TYR A 165 17.20 -20.00 12.13
C TYR A 165 16.98 -19.32 10.78
N SER A 166 17.98 -19.39 9.90
CA SER A 166 17.88 -19.01 8.50
C SER A 166 19.04 -19.64 7.72
N PRO A 167 18.82 -20.19 6.51
CA PRO A 167 19.89 -20.70 5.65
C PRO A 167 20.80 -19.60 5.09
N VAL A 168 20.36 -18.35 5.16
CA VAL A 168 21.07 -17.15 4.70
C VAL A 168 21.01 -16.06 5.78
N ARG A 169 22.09 -15.29 5.93
CA ARG A 169 22.24 -14.24 6.95
C ARG A 169 22.42 -12.84 6.37
N SER A 170 22.46 -12.72 5.04
CA SER A 170 22.65 -11.45 4.35
C SER A 170 22.09 -11.47 2.93
N LEU A 171 21.86 -10.28 2.35
CA LEU A 171 21.53 -10.11 0.94
C LEU A 171 22.60 -10.72 0.02
N ALA A 172 23.87 -10.67 0.41
CA ALA A 172 24.96 -11.27 -0.36
C ALA A 172 24.83 -12.80 -0.42
N GLU A 173 24.45 -13.43 0.69
CA GLU A 173 24.19 -14.87 0.74
C GLU A 173 22.92 -15.26 -0.03
N ILE A 174 21.88 -14.42 -0.03
CA ILE A 174 20.69 -14.62 -0.89
C ILE A 174 21.10 -14.59 -2.36
N ILE A 175 21.89 -13.60 -2.79
CA ILE A 175 22.37 -13.52 -4.18
C ILE A 175 23.20 -14.77 -4.53
N ALA A 176 24.09 -15.20 -3.64
CA ALA A 176 24.89 -16.40 -3.85
C ALA A 176 24.01 -17.67 -3.93
N PHE A 177 23.00 -17.78 -3.06
CA PHE A 177 22.03 -18.87 -3.06
C PHE A 177 21.26 -18.92 -4.38
N ASN A 178 20.72 -17.78 -4.82
CA ASN A 178 19.96 -17.70 -6.08
C ASN A 178 20.83 -18.08 -7.29
N ASN A 179 22.07 -17.61 -7.33
CA ASN A 179 23.01 -17.96 -8.40
C ASN A 179 23.39 -19.44 -8.41
N ALA A 180 23.37 -20.11 -7.25
CA ALA A 180 23.61 -21.54 -7.13
C ALA A 180 22.39 -22.41 -7.51
N HIS A 181 21.18 -21.84 -7.46
CA HIS A 181 19.91 -22.52 -7.76
C HIS A 181 19.09 -21.79 -8.86
N PRO A 182 19.68 -21.50 -10.04
CA PRO A 182 19.11 -20.55 -11.01
C PRO A 182 17.80 -21.00 -11.66
N ASP A 183 17.56 -22.32 -11.76
CA ASP A 183 16.33 -22.87 -12.35
C ASP A 183 15.19 -22.92 -11.31
N GLU A 184 15.49 -23.22 -10.04
CA GLU A 184 14.52 -23.22 -8.93
C GLU A 184 14.09 -21.79 -8.57
N GLU A 185 15.03 -20.85 -8.53
CA GLU A 185 14.79 -19.43 -8.28
C GLU A 185 14.36 -18.65 -9.54
N MET A 186 14.13 -19.37 -10.65
CA MET A 186 13.57 -18.85 -11.90
C MET A 186 14.29 -17.59 -12.44
N LEU A 187 15.60 -17.49 -12.25
CA LEU A 187 16.37 -16.28 -12.56
C LEU A 187 16.22 -15.84 -14.01
N LYS A 188 16.10 -16.77 -14.96
CA LYS A 188 15.89 -16.45 -16.38
C LYS A 188 14.57 -15.72 -16.65
N GLN A 189 13.54 -15.94 -15.84
CA GLN A 189 12.23 -15.31 -15.99
C GLN A 189 12.19 -13.94 -15.29
N PHE A 190 12.83 -13.81 -14.13
CA PHE A 190 12.82 -12.56 -13.35
C PHE A 190 13.93 -11.57 -13.74
N VAL A 191 15.08 -12.03 -14.24
CA VAL A 191 16.19 -11.15 -14.69
C VAL A 191 15.89 -10.46 -16.02
N LEU A 192 14.90 -10.93 -16.79
CA LEU A 192 14.43 -10.26 -18.02
C LEU A 192 13.64 -8.96 -17.77
N GLY A 193 13.44 -8.57 -16.50
CA GLY A 193 12.90 -7.27 -16.10
C GLY A 193 13.93 -6.40 -15.36
N SER A 194 14.88 -5.83 -16.10
CA SER A 194 15.51 -4.52 -15.79
C SER A 194 16.06 -4.25 -14.37
N TRP A 195 17.02 -5.05 -13.87
CA TRP A 195 17.84 -4.67 -12.69
C TRP A 195 19.35 -4.95 -12.82
N GLN A 196 19.87 -5.18 -14.04
CA GLN A 196 21.32 -5.39 -14.28
C GLN A 196 22.18 -4.11 -14.34
N GLN A 197 21.72 -2.97 -13.80
CA GLN A 197 22.51 -1.73 -13.78
C GLN A 197 22.44 -1.03 -12.42
N VAL A 198 22.99 -1.68 -11.38
CA VAL A 198 23.52 -1.01 -10.19
C VAL A 198 24.85 -1.65 -9.82
#